data_AF-A0A925WXX3-F1
#
_entry.id   AF-A0A925WXX3-F1
#
_cell.length_a   1.000
_cell.length_b   1.000
_cell.length_c   1.000
_cell.angle_alpha   90.00
_cell.angle_beta   90.00
_cell.angle_gamma   90.00
#
_symmetry.space_group_name_H-M   'P 1'
#
loop_
_entity.id
_entity.type
_entity.pdbx_description
1 polymer ?
#
loop_
_entity_poly.entity_id
_entity_poly.type
_entity_poly.pdbx_seq_one_letter_code
_entity_poly.pdbx_strand_id
1 'polypeptide(L)'
;PEGRLAFILPADVCEGVFAPMLWRWIVHRFDLEAVITFTTEASPFPRVDTNALVFLIRNAPPRDSLRWATVKAPWTDELTLWVRSGFSTCGPSLIVTERKIQEALATGLSRPRQENEPDAYGAPILSDFAKVQRGIATGSNEFFFLKRQEVDRLSIGDEFLLRAVGRTRDVLEPVIINQSIVDLEQSGRPTSLLFAPAK
;
A
#
# COMPACT_ATOMS: atom_id res chain seq x y z
N PRO A 1 -33.04 3.67 -3.45
CA PRO A 1 -32.93 3.47 -1.98
C PRO A 1 -32.14 2.18 -1.70
N GLU A 2 -31.33 2.09 -0.64
CA GLU A 2 -30.48 0.90 -0.31
C GLU A 2 -29.42 0.53 -1.39
N GLY A 3 -29.00 1.48 -2.22
CA GLY A 3 -27.96 1.24 -3.22
C GLY A 3 -26.65 0.76 -2.58
N ARG A 4 -25.93 -0.15 -3.24
CA ARG A 4 -24.63 -0.66 -2.77
C ARG A 4 -23.53 -0.28 -3.75
N LEU A 5 -22.38 0.07 -3.21
CA LEU A 5 -21.15 0.34 -3.93
C LEU A 5 -20.07 -0.61 -3.45
N ALA A 6 -19.30 -1.13 -4.39
CA ALA A 6 -18.10 -1.91 -4.13
C ALA A 6 -16.94 -1.31 -4.92
N PHE A 7 -15.90 -0.85 -4.23
CA PHE A 7 -14.72 -0.28 -4.87
C PHE A 7 -13.49 -1.11 -4.55
N ILE A 8 -12.68 -1.39 -5.57
CA ILE A 8 -11.32 -1.90 -5.42
C ILE A 8 -10.38 -0.70 -5.54
N LEU A 9 -9.68 -0.36 -4.45
CA LEU A 9 -8.83 0.82 -4.37
C LEU A 9 -7.45 0.44 -3.83
N PRO A 10 -6.38 1.16 -4.21
CA PRO A 10 -5.09 0.99 -3.57
C PRO A 10 -5.12 1.50 -2.13
N ALA A 11 -4.32 0.89 -1.26
CA ALA A 11 -4.22 1.25 0.16
C ALA A 11 -3.85 2.72 0.37
N ASP A 12 -3.15 3.33 -0.59
CA ASP A 12 -2.71 4.72 -0.58
C ASP A 12 -3.90 5.72 -0.45
N VAL A 13 -5.11 5.33 -0.87
CA VAL A 13 -6.34 6.15 -0.67
C VAL A 13 -6.67 6.33 0.81
N CYS A 14 -6.12 5.49 1.69
CA CYS A 14 -6.28 5.60 3.15
C CYS A 14 -5.14 6.39 3.82
N GLU A 15 -4.04 6.64 3.12
CA GLU A 15 -2.79 7.18 3.70
C GLU A 15 -2.50 8.61 3.22
N GLY A 16 -3.13 9.06 2.11
CA GLY A 16 -2.92 10.40 1.57
C GLY A 16 -3.44 11.52 2.47
N VAL A 17 -2.95 12.76 2.24
CA VAL A 17 -3.36 13.95 3.00
C VAL A 17 -4.87 14.24 2.94
N PHE A 18 -5.54 13.78 1.87
CA PHE A 18 -6.99 13.91 1.70
C PHE A 18 -7.79 12.79 2.39
N ALA A 19 -7.14 11.69 2.77
CA ALA A 19 -7.79 10.47 3.24
C ALA A 19 -8.66 10.71 4.49
N PRO A 20 -8.21 11.44 5.53
CA PRO A 20 -9.04 11.68 6.70
C PRO A 20 -10.35 12.41 6.37
N MET A 21 -10.30 13.39 5.45
CA MET A 21 -11.48 14.13 5.02
C MET A 21 -12.45 13.22 4.26
N LEU A 22 -11.95 12.46 3.28
CA LEU A 22 -12.75 11.55 2.47
C LEU A 22 -13.47 10.51 3.33
N TRP A 23 -12.72 9.79 4.16
CA TRP A 23 -13.27 8.67 4.93
C TRP A 23 -14.20 9.13 6.04
N ARG A 24 -13.92 10.28 6.68
CA ARG A 24 -14.89 10.90 7.59
C ARG A 24 -16.18 11.24 6.86
N TRP A 25 -16.11 11.88 5.68
CA TRP A 25 -17.31 12.22 4.92
C TRP A 25 -18.14 10.97 4.56
N ILE A 26 -17.49 9.89 4.12
CA ILE A 26 -18.16 8.62 3.80
C ILE A 26 -18.89 8.07 5.03
N VAL A 27 -18.20 7.86 6.15
CA VAL A 27 -18.80 7.21 7.33
C VAL A 27 -19.82 8.09 8.06
N HIS A 28 -19.81 9.41 7.86
CA HIS A 28 -20.86 10.30 8.39
C HIS A 28 -22.12 10.31 7.54
N ARG A 29 -22.05 9.85 6.28
CA ARG A 29 -23.17 9.94 5.34
C ARG A 29 -23.75 8.59 4.91
N PHE A 30 -22.93 7.54 4.95
CA PHE A 30 -23.22 6.21 4.45
C PHE A 30 -22.78 5.14 5.46
N ASP A 31 -23.33 3.93 5.29
CA ASP A 31 -22.92 2.73 6.03
C ASP A 31 -21.70 2.11 5.33
N LEU A 32 -20.53 2.20 5.94
CA LEU A 32 -19.33 1.47 5.51
C LEU A 32 -19.42 0.03 6.04
N GLU A 33 -20.11 -0.84 5.29
CA GLU A 33 -20.45 -2.19 5.73
C GLU A 33 -19.21 -3.06 5.97
N ALA A 34 -18.20 -2.95 5.09
CA ALA A 34 -16.98 -3.71 5.20
C ALA A 34 -15.77 -3.07 4.53
N VAL A 35 -14.59 -3.37 5.08
CA VAL A 35 -13.28 -3.18 4.46
C VAL A 35 -12.60 -4.54 4.36
N ILE A 36 -12.15 -4.89 3.15
CA ILE A 36 -11.51 -6.18 2.87
C ILE A 36 -10.06 -5.92 2.45
N THR A 37 -9.14 -6.64 3.09
CA THR A 37 -7.70 -6.61 2.82
C THR A 37 -7.22 -8.01 2.43
N PHE A 38 -5.99 -8.09 1.95
CA PHE A 38 -5.37 -9.32 1.47
C PHE A 38 -4.01 -9.49 2.12
N THR A 39 -3.65 -10.72 2.50
CA THR A 39 -2.25 -11.04 2.75
C THR A 39 -1.46 -11.00 1.45
N THR A 40 -0.14 -10.96 1.54
CA THR A 40 0.76 -10.95 0.37
C THR A 40 0.47 -12.12 -0.56
N GLU A 41 0.23 -13.31 -0.02
CA GLU A 41 -0.04 -14.56 -0.76
C GLU A 41 -1.41 -14.55 -1.44
N ALA A 42 -2.36 -13.80 -0.88
CA ALA A 42 -3.73 -13.68 -1.38
C ALA A 42 -3.94 -12.45 -2.28
N SER A 43 -2.90 -11.64 -2.51
CA SER A 43 -3.02 -10.39 -3.24
C SER A 43 -3.60 -10.63 -4.65
N PRO A 44 -4.71 -9.95 -5.02
CA PRO A 44 -5.30 -10.09 -6.35
C PRO A 44 -4.43 -9.48 -7.45
N PHE A 45 -3.46 -8.63 -7.09
CA PHE A 45 -2.57 -7.95 -8.01
C PHE A 45 -1.10 -8.10 -7.56
N PRO A 46 -0.50 -9.30 -7.69
CA PRO A 46 0.84 -9.61 -7.15
C PRO A 46 1.98 -8.82 -7.82
N ARG A 47 1.68 -8.03 -8.86
CA ARG A 47 2.65 -7.19 -9.59
C ARG A 47 2.33 -5.70 -9.46
N VAL A 48 1.61 -5.28 -8.43
CA VAL A 48 1.33 -3.86 -8.13
C VAL A 48 2.06 -3.48 -6.84
N ASP A 49 2.63 -2.27 -6.79
CA ASP A 49 3.47 -1.81 -5.67
C ASP A 49 2.67 -1.31 -4.45
N THR A 50 1.35 -1.52 -4.45
CA THR A 50 0.44 -1.11 -3.37
C THR A 50 -0.57 -2.22 -3.12
N ASN A 51 -0.98 -2.35 -1.86
CA ASN A 51 -1.97 -3.34 -1.44
C ASN A 51 -3.35 -2.94 -1.95
N ALA A 52 -4.09 -3.88 -2.54
CA ALA A 52 -5.49 -3.63 -2.86
C ALA A 52 -6.37 -3.75 -1.62
N LEU A 53 -7.40 -2.90 -1.57
CA LEU A 53 -8.46 -2.94 -0.59
C LEU A 53 -9.80 -2.99 -1.31
N VAL A 54 -10.78 -3.67 -0.73
CA VAL A 54 -12.18 -3.59 -1.20
C VAL A 54 -13.04 -2.90 -0.15
N PHE A 55 -13.76 -1.87 -0.56
CA PHE A 55 -14.70 -1.13 0.27
C PHE A 55 -16.13 -1.44 -0.14
N LEU A 56 -16.94 -1.89 0.81
CA LEU A 56 -18.36 -2.13 0.62
C LEU A 56 -19.13 -1.01 1.34
N ILE A 57 -19.83 -0.18 0.57
CA ILE A 57 -20.55 1.00 1.07
C ILE A 57 -22.02 0.86 0.69
N ARG A 58 -22.92 1.11 1.64
CA ARG A 58 -24.36 1.09 1.42
C ARG A 58 -24.96 2.47 1.63
N ASN A 59 -25.89 2.84 0.76
CA ASN A 59 -26.72 4.02 0.89
C ASN A 59 -27.79 3.80 1.97
N ALA A 60 -27.33 3.79 3.22
CA ALA A 60 -28.07 3.61 4.44
C ALA A 60 -27.47 4.52 5.54
N PRO A 61 -28.17 4.76 6.66
CA PRO A 61 -27.63 5.52 7.78
C PRO A 61 -26.30 4.94 8.29
N PRO A 62 -25.35 5.80 8.71
CA PRO A 62 -24.11 5.38 9.35
C PRO A 62 -24.29 4.39 10.50
N ARG A 63 -23.27 3.55 10.72
CA ARG A 63 -23.13 2.67 11.87
C ARG A 63 -21.86 2.99 12.63
N ASP A 64 -21.78 2.56 13.89
CA ASP A 64 -20.60 2.76 14.73
C ASP A 64 -19.50 1.71 14.52
N SER A 65 -19.79 0.67 13.73
CA SER A 65 -18.86 -0.41 13.43
C SER A 65 -18.86 -0.80 11.95
N LEU A 66 -17.74 -1.37 11.51
CA LEU A 66 -17.54 -1.98 10.20
C LEU A 66 -17.04 -3.41 10.35
N ARG A 67 -17.24 -4.23 9.31
CA ARG A 67 -16.58 -5.54 9.21
C ARG A 67 -15.23 -5.40 8.54
N TRP A 68 -14.20 -5.90 9.18
CA TRP A 68 -12.86 -5.99 8.63
C TRP A 68 -12.57 -7.43 8.24
N ALA A 69 -12.36 -7.69 6.95
CA ALA A 69 -12.04 -9.03 6.47
C ALA A 69 -10.62 -9.07 5.91
N THR A 70 -9.82 -10.04 6.30
CA THR A 70 -8.51 -10.33 5.70
C THR A 70 -8.59 -11.64 4.94
N VAL A 71 -8.37 -11.59 3.62
CA VAL A 71 -8.25 -12.76 2.76
C VAL A 71 -6.83 -13.30 2.85
N LYS A 72 -6.69 -14.60 3.16
CA LYS A 72 -5.40 -15.27 3.38
C LYS A 72 -4.98 -16.22 2.27
N ALA A 73 -5.90 -16.62 1.40
CA ALA A 73 -5.59 -17.50 0.28
C ALA A 73 -6.27 -17.01 -1.00
N PRO A 74 -5.59 -17.08 -2.16
CA PRO A 74 -6.19 -16.74 -3.44
C PRO A 74 -7.08 -17.88 -3.96
N TRP A 75 -7.87 -17.60 -4.99
CA TRP A 75 -8.67 -18.58 -5.75
C TRP A 75 -9.70 -19.38 -4.93
N THR A 76 -10.26 -18.77 -3.88
CA THR A 76 -11.37 -19.35 -3.12
C THR A 76 -12.67 -18.57 -3.37
N ASP A 77 -13.80 -19.24 -3.22
CA ASP A 77 -15.14 -18.60 -3.29
C ASP A 77 -15.58 -18.01 -1.95
N GLU A 78 -14.76 -18.13 -0.89
CA GLU A 78 -15.16 -17.81 0.47
C GLU A 78 -15.52 -16.33 0.64
N LEU A 79 -14.79 -15.41 0.00
CA LEU A 79 -15.12 -13.98 0.04
C LEU A 79 -16.49 -13.71 -0.57
N THR A 80 -16.76 -14.32 -1.72
CA THR A 80 -18.04 -14.19 -2.43
C THR A 80 -19.18 -14.79 -1.61
N LEU A 81 -18.98 -15.97 -1.02
CA LEU A 81 -19.95 -16.62 -0.15
C LEU A 81 -20.22 -15.81 1.12
N TRP A 82 -19.19 -15.24 1.73
CA TRP A 82 -19.31 -14.37 2.89
C TRP A 82 -20.17 -13.15 2.57
N VAL A 83 -19.88 -12.42 1.49
CA VAL A 83 -20.69 -11.26 1.08
C VAL A 83 -22.13 -11.65 0.74
N ARG A 84 -22.33 -12.72 -0.06
CA ARG A 84 -23.66 -13.17 -0.50
C ARG A 84 -24.54 -13.71 0.63
N SER A 85 -23.93 -14.30 1.65
CA SER A 85 -24.62 -14.78 2.86
C SER A 85 -24.99 -13.66 3.83
N GLY A 86 -24.82 -12.39 3.45
CA GLY A 86 -25.03 -11.27 4.37
C GLY A 86 -23.99 -11.22 5.49
N PHE A 87 -22.75 -11.62 5.19
CA PHE A 87 -21.59 -11.64 6.09
C PHE A 87 -21.65 -12.69 7.21
N SER A 88 -22.39 -13.79 7.00
CA SER A 88 -22.60 -14.82 8.02
C SER A 88 -21.74 -16.07 7.85
N THR A 89 -21.42 -16.44 6.61
CA THR A 89 -20.62 -17.64 6.31
C THR A 89 -19.14 -17.27 6.17
N CYS A 90 -18.29 -17.79 7.06
CA CYS A 90 -16.85 -17.55 7.03
C CYS A 90 -16.10 -18.88 6.91
N GLY A 91 -15.23 -19.01 5.91
CA GLY A 91 -14.35 -20.16 5.76
C GLY A 91 -12.95 -19.89 6.31
N PRO A 92 -12.05 -20.89 6.28
CA PRO A 92 -10.70 -20.81 6.84
C PRO A 92 -9.77 -19.82 6.12
N SER A 93 -10.06 -19.45 4.87
CA SER A 93 -9.26 -18.48 4.09
C SER A 93 -9.61 -17.02 4.40
N LEU A 94 -10.62 -16.77 5.22
CA LEU A 94 -11.02 -15.44 5.68
C LEU A 94 -10.81 -15.30 7.20
N ILE A 95 -10.30 -14.16 7.62
CA ILE A 95 -10.38 -13.71 9.01
C ILE A 95 -11.28 -12.48 9.03
N VAL A 96 -12.38 -12.54 9.78
CA VAL A 96 -13.33 -11.43 9.91
C VAL A 96 -13.34 -10.95 11.34
N THR A 97 -13.15 -9.64 11.53
CA THR A 97 -13.27 -8.97 12.82
C THR A 97 -14.18 -7.76 12.70
N GLU A 98 -14.78 -7.36 13.81
CA GLU A 98 -15.56 -6.13 13.87
C GLU A 98 -14.69 -5.00 14.42
N ARG A 99 -14.76 -3.82 13.80
CA ARG A 99 -14.00 -2.64 14.20
C ARG A 99 -14.95 -1.47 14.43
N LYS A 100 -14.68 -0.68 15.48
CA LYS A 100 -15.38 0.59 15.68
C LYS A 100 -14.91 1.59 14.62
N ILE A 101 -15.82 2.36 14.03
CA ILE A 101 -15.50 3.37 13.02
C ILE A 101 -14.48 4.38 13.55
N GLN A 102 -14.65 4.84 14.80
CA GLN A 102 -13.71 5.79 15.41
C GLN A 102 -12.29 5.24 15.51
N GLU A 103 -12.14 3.97 15.89
CA GLU A 103 -10.84 3.28 15.93
C GLU A 103 -10.28 3.14 14.52
N ALA A 104 -11.09 2.64 13.58
CA ALA A 104 -10.68 2.39 12.20
C ALA A 104 -10.25 3.66 11.46
N LEU A 105 -10.85 4.82 11.77
CA LEU A 105 -10.43 6.12 11.25
C LEU A 105 -9.14 6.63 11.89
N ALA A 106 -8.87 6.29 13.16
CA ALA A 106 -7.69 6.73 13.88
C ALA A 106 -6.44 5.93 13.47
N THR A 107 -6.55 4.61 13.33
CA THR A 107 -5.46 3.73 12.93
C THR A 107 -5.31 3.62 11.40
N GLY A 108 -6.37 3.91 10.65
CA GLY A 108 -6.41 3.85 9.19
C GLY A 108 -7.12 2.60 8.66
N LEU A 109 -7.79 2.74 7.51
CA LEU A 109 -8.57 1.67 6.86
C LEU A 109 -7.72 0.73 5.98
N SER A 110 -6.40 0.90 5.99
CA SER A 110 -5.41 0.09 5.28
C SER A 110 -4.69 -0.91 6.19
N ARG A 111 -4.80 -0.74 7.51
CA ARG A 111 -4.02 -1.49 8.51
C ARG A 111 -4.94 -2.25 9.47
N PRO A 112 -4.54 -3.44 9.96
CA PRO A 112 -5.32 -4.15 10.96
C PRO A 112 -5.44 -3.32 12.25
N ARG A 113 -6.44 -3.66 13.07
CA ARG A 113 -6.61 -3.06 14.40
C ARG A 113 -5.28 -3.17 15.17
N GLN A 114 -4.80 -2.06 15.70
CA GLN A 114 -3.68 -2.06 16.64
C GLN A 114 -4.25 -2.24 18.05
N GLU A 115 -3.91 -3.35 18.70
CA GLU A 115 -4.36 -3.64 20.07
C GLU A 115 -3.61 -2.80 21.12
N ASN A 116 -2.45 -2.24 20.73
CA ASN A 116 -1.59 -1.46 21.60
C ASN A 116 -1.83 0.04 21.38
N GLU A 117 -2.04 0.77 22.48
CA GLU A 117 -1.98 2.22 22.46
C GLU A 117 -0.61 2.67 21.93
N PRO A 118 -0.55 3.72 21.07
CA PRO A 118 0.70 4.25 20.55
C PRO A 118 1.68 4.72 21.65
N ASP A 119 1.18 4.91 22.87
CA ASP A 119 1.90 5.40 24.04
C ASP A 119 2.36 4.27 24.98
N ALA A 120 2.62 3.07 24.45
CA ALA A 120 3.22 1.98 25.22
C ALA A 120 4.62 2.39 25.75
N TYR A 121 4.62 3.01 26.93
CA TYR A 121 5.74 3.12 27.88
C TYR A 121 7.03 3.79 27.37
N GLY A 122 6.94 4.94 26.69
CA GLY A 122 8.14 5.73 26.36
C GLY A 122 9.14 4.98 25.46
N ALA A 123 8.65 4.04 24.65
CA ALA A 123 9.45 3.41 23.62
C ALA A 123 9.95 4.48 22.63
N PRO A 124 11.22 4.40 22.19
CA PRO A 124 11.78 5.39 21.29
C PRO A 124 11.07 5.32 19.93
N ILE A 125 10.85 6.49 19.34
CA ILE A 125 10.23 6.64 18.03
C ILE A 125 11.30 6.63 16.94
N LEU A 126 10.91 6.35 15.69
CA LEU A 126 11.87 6.24 14.57
C LEU A 126 12.72 7.51 14.42
N SER A 127 12.15 8.68 14.69
CA SER A 127 12.85 9.97 14.61
C SER A 127 13.93 10.15 15.67
N ASP A 128 13.95 9.34 16.73
CA ASP A 128 15.03 9.34 17.73
C ASP A 128 16.32 8.76 17.15
N PHE A 129 16.22 7.92 16.11
CA PHE A 129 17.35 7.22 15.49
C PHE A 129 17.65 7.65 14.05
N ALA A 130 16.63 8.06 13.29
CA ALA A 130 16.76 8.27 11.86
C ALA A 130 15.91 9.44 11.34
N LYS A 131 16.35 10.04 10.25
CA LYS A 131 15.55 11.00 9.48
C LYS A 131 14.87 10.29 8.34
N VAL A 132 13.56 10.45 8.23
CA VAL A 132 12.78 9.93 7.11
C VAL A 132 12.73 10.98 6.01
N GLN A 133 13.11 10.58 4.79
CA GLN A 133 13.01 11.41 3.61
C GLN A 133 12.26 10.65 2.52
N ARG A 134 11.43 11.37 1.74
CA ARG A 134 10.79 10.80 0.57
C ARG A 134 11.85 10.56 -0.51
N GLY A 135 11.77 9.42 -1.21
CA GLY A 135 12.61 9.15 -2.37
C GLY A 135 12.45 10.21 -3.47
N ILE A 136 13.43 10.28 -4.37
CA ILE A 136 13.48 11.29 -5.44
C ILE A 136 12.32 11.08 -6.41
N ALA A 137 11.47 12.10 -6.58
CA ALA A 137 10.44 12.14 -7.59
C ALA A 137 10.93 12.99 -8.77
N THR A 138 11.34 12.33 -9.85
CA THR A 138 11.95 13.03 -11.01
C THR A 138 10.92 13.70 -11.92
N GLY A 139 9.64 13.33 -11.82
CA GLY A 139 8.58 13.78 -12.74
C GLY A 139 8.65 13.17 -14.15
N SER A 140 9.79 12.60 -14.55
CA SER A 140 10.00 11.93 -15.84
C SER A 140 11.03 10.81 -15.70
N ASN A 141 10.60 9.65 -15.22
CA ASN A 141 11.50 8.52 -14.98
C ASN A 141 12.14 8.01 -16.29
N GLU A 142 11.45 8.10 -17.43
CA GLU A 142 12.01 7.69 -18.73
C GLU A 142 13.22 8.53 -19.16
N PHE A 143 13.28 9.77 -18.70
CA PHE A 143 14.39 10.68 -18.99
C PHE A 143 15.48 10.63 -17.91
N PHE A 144 15.09 10.65 -16.63
CA PHE A 144 16.02 10.79 -15.53
C PHE A 144 16.50 9.46 -14.94
N PHE A 145 15.84 8.33 -15.22
CA PHE A 145 16.19 7.05 -14.61
C PHE A 145 16.44 5.98 -15.66
N LEU A 146 17.72 5.80 -15.97
CA LEU A 146 18.21 5.12 -17.16
C LEU A 146 18.71 3.70 -16.84
N LYS A 147 18.58 2.83 -17.84
CA LYS A 147 19.27 1.56 -17.90
C LYS A 147 20.73 1.78 -18.28
N ARG A 148 21.61 0.86 -17.87
CA ARG A 148 23.03 0.97 -18.21
C ARG A 148 23.30 1.03 -19.72
N GLN A 149 22.54 0.26 -20.51
CA GLN A 149 22.64 0.31 -21.99
C GLN A 149 22.30 1.70 -22.57
N GLU A 150 21.39 2.44 -21.95
CA GLU A 150 21.00 3.78 -22.41
C GLU A 150 22.09 4.81 -22.06
N VAL A 151 22.67 4.68 -20.87
CA VAL A 151 23.85 5.46 -20.44
C VAL A 151 25.00 5.28 -21.42
N ASP A 152 25.34 4.02 -21.74
CA ASP A 152 26.46 3.70 -22.63
C ASP A 152 26.18 4.24 -24.06
N ARG A 153 24.95 4.03 -24.57
CA ARG A 153 24.54 4.54 -25.89
C ARG A 153 24.61 6.06 -25.99
N LEU A 154 24.24 6.76 -24.93
CA LEU A 154 24.25 8.23 -24.86
C LEU A 154 25.63 8.79 -24.46
N SER A 155 26.60 7.92 -24.13
CA SER A 155 27.94 8.30 -23.67
C SER A 155 27.90 9.28 -22.48
N ILE A 156 26.99 9.04 -21.52
CA ILE A 156 26.87 9.86 -20.31
C ILE A 156 27.99 9.47 -19.35
N GLY A 157 28.78 10.45 -18.90
CA GLY A 157 29.83 10.24 -17.91
C GLY A 157 29.27 9.84 -16.55
N ASP A 158 29.97 8.95 -15.84
CA ASP A 158 29.54 8.45 -14.52
C ASP A 158 29.45 9.57 -13.47
N GLU A 159 30.13 10.71 -13.68
CA GLU A 159 30.03 11.91 -12.82
C GLU A 159 28.64 12.56 -12.81
N PHE A 160 27.79 12.24 -13.79
CA PHE A 160 26.41 12.71 -13.88
C PHE A 160 25.39 11.67 -13.41
N LEU A 161 25.84 10.56 -12.81
CA LEU A 161 24.98 9.42 -12.49
C LEU A 161 25.08 9.07 -11.00
N LEU A 162 23.92 8.87 -10.38
CA LEU A 162 23.79 8.26 -9.06
C LEU A 162 23.15 6.89 -9.19
N ARG A 163 23.69 5.89 -8.48
CA ARG A 163 23.02 4.59 -8.36
C ARG A 163 21.74 4.74 -7.56
N ALA A 164 20.64 4.21 -8.07
CA ALA A 164 19.35 4.24 -7.40
C ALA A 164 18.55 2.96 -7.68
N VAL A 165 17.69 2.60 -6.73
CA VAL A 165 16.67 1.56 -6.90
C VAL A 165 15.32 2.26 -7.02
N GLY A 166 14.62 2.01 -8.12
CA GLY A 166 13.40 2.76 -8.43
C GLY A 166 12.13 2.21 -7.81
N ARG A 167 12.02 0.89 -7.64
CA ARG A 167 10.80 0.23 -7.16
C ARG A 167 11.09 -0.66 -5.96
N THR A 168 10.19 -0.68 -4.99
CA THR A 168 10.32 -1.52 -3.80
C THR A 168 10.43 -3.00 -4.14
N ARG A 169 9.73 -3.48 -5.19
CA ARG A 169 9.82 -4.88 -5.64
C ARG A 169 11.19 -5.30 -6.16
N ASP A 170 12.04 -4.34 -6.52
CA ASP A 170 13.40 -4.60 -7.00
C ASP A 170 14.36 -4.85 -5.80
N VAL A 171 13.89 -4.65 -4.56
CA VAL A 171 14.60 -4.97 -3.32
C VAL A 171 14.12 -6.33 -2.81
N LEU A 172 14.91 -7.37 -3.08
CA LEU A 172 14.58 -8.75 -2.68
C LEU A 172 15.09 -9.11 -1.28
N GLU A 173 16.15 -8.45 -0.85
CA GLU A 173 16.86 -8.74 0.40
C GLU A 173 16.82 -7.53 1.36
N PRO A 174 16.92 -7.73 2.68
CA PRO A 174 16.89 -6.64 3.66
C PRO A 174 18.05 -5.65 3.54
N VAL A 175 19.15 -6.05 2.90
CA VAL A 175 20.35 -5.24 2.72
C VAL A 175 20.64 -5.08 1.23
N ILE A 176 20.64 -3.84 0.76
CA ILE A 176 21.01 -3.50 -0.61
C ILE A 176 22.53 -3.37 -0.68
N ILE A 177 23.16 -4.20 -1.50
CA ILE A 177 24.61 -4.18 -1.75
C ILE A 177 24.89 -3.86 -3.22
N ASN A 178 26.15 -3.61 -3.55
CA ASN A 178 26.55 -3.36 -4.95
C ASN A 178 26.12 -4.48 -5.90
N GLN A 179 26.18 -5.74 -5.46
CA GLN A 179 25.73 -6.87 -6.27
C GLN A 179 24.24 -6.79 -6.59
N SER A 180 23.39 -6.34 -5.65
CA SER A 180 21.96 -6.13 -5.88
C SER A 180 21.72 -5.18 -7.07
N ILE A 181 22.52 -4.13 -7.20
CA ILE A 181 22.41 -3.17 -8.32
C ILE A 181 22.85 -3.82 -9.64
N VAL A 182 23.96 -4.57 -9.62
CA VAL A 182 24.46 -5.29 -10.80
C VAL A 182 23.42 -6.31 -11.31
N ASP A 183 22.77 -7.03 -10.41
CA ASP A 183 21.74 -8.01 -10.77
C ASP A 183 20.51 -7.32 -11.40
N LEU A 184 20.14 -6.13 -10.90
CA LEU A 184 19.10 -5.30 -11.50
C LEU A 184 19.48 -4.81 -12.91
N GLU A 185 20.73 -4.39 -13.11
CA GLU A 185 21.23 -3.99 -14.44
C GLU A 185 21.17 -5.15 -15.43
N GLN A 186 21.62 -6.34 -15.01
CA GLN A 186 21.60 -7.55 -15.84
C GLN A 186 20.17 -7.98 -16.20
N SER A 187 19.21 -7.75 -15.32
CA SER A 187 17.78 -7.98 -15.61
C SER A 187 17.11 -6.85 -16.41
N GLY A 188 17.88 -5.87 -16.88
CA GLY A 188 17.41 -4.78 -17.74
C GLY A 188 16.59 -3.73 -17.01
N ARG A 189 16.76 -3.61 -15.68
CA ARG A 189 16.14 -2.57 -14.86
C ARG A 189 16.96 -1.27 -14.93
N PRO A 190 16.30 -0.10 -14.84
CA PRO A 190 17.01 1.16 -14.65
C PRO A 190 17.64 1.20 -13.26
N THR A 191 18.88 1.66 -13.19
CA THR A 191 19.67 1.78 -11.94
C THR A 191 20.47 3.08 -11.87
N SER A 192 20.47 3.87 -12.95
CA SER A 192 21.27 5.09 -13.08
C SER A 192 20.34 6.31 -13.08
N LEU A 193 20.34 7.05 -11.98
CA LEU A 193 19.64 8.32 -11.86
C LEU A 193 20.53 9.44 -12.40
N LEU A 194 20.07 10.13 -13.44
CA LEU A 194 20.71 11.33 -13.95
C LEU A 194 20.66 12.42 -12.89
N PHE A 195 21.82 12.86 -12.46
CA PHE A 195 22.00 13.86 -11.42
C PHE A 195 23.05 14.87 -11.87
N ALA A 196 22.67 16.14 -11.92
CA ALA A 196 23.61 17.23 -12.16
C ALA A 196 24.07 17.78 -10.80
N PRO A 197 25.32 17.53 -10.37
CA PRO A 197 25.83 18.16 -9.16
C PRO A 197 25.83 19.68 -9.35
N ALA A 198 25.25 20.40 -8.39
CA ALA A 198 25.38 21.86 -8.36
C ALA A 198 26.87 22.21 -8.16
N LYS A 199 27.36 23.16 -8.96
CA LYS A 199 28.69 23.76 -8.76
C LYS A 199 28.74 24.57 -7.48
#